data_AF-A0A5Q4GM28-F1
#
_entry.id   AF-A0A5Q4GM28-F1
#
_cell.length_a   1.000
_cell.length_b   1.000
_cell.length_c   1.000
_cell.angle_alpha   90.00
_cell.angle_beta   90.00
_cell.angle_gamma   90.00
#
_symmetry.space_group_name_H-M   'P 1'
#
loop_
_entity.id
_entity.type
_entity.pdbx_description
1 polymer ?
#
loop_
_entity_poly.entity_id
_entity_poly.type
_entity_poly.pdbx_seq_one_letter_code
_entity_poly.pdbx_strand_id
1 'polypeptide(L)'
;ASEVTFELDAVGDDVRLTVTQRRLGEDPATWANVAGGWHTHLAILEDRLLGRVPAPFFTAFEPIEAAYLERFVPTAGAVREGGEP
;
A
#
# COMPACT_ATOMS: atom_id res chain seq x y z
N ALA A 1 -17.90 0.84 8.80
CA ALA A 1 -16.58 0.92 9.45
C ALA A 1 -15.57 0.13 8.63
N SER A 2 -14.38 0.67 8.40
CA SER A 2 -13.27 -0.05 7.77
C SER A 2 -12.63 -1.05 8.75
N GLU A 3 -11.91 -2.04 8.23
CA GLU A 3 -11.26 -3.08 9.05
C GLU A 3 -9.81 -3.26 8.61
N VAL A 4 -8.92 -3.48 9.57
CA VAL A 4 -7.53 -3.88 9.33
C VAL A 4 -7.24 -5.17 10.09
N THR A 5 -6.55 -6.10 9.44
CA THR A 5 -6.04 -7.34 10.05
C THR A 5 -4.52 -7.38 9.91
N PHE A 6 -3.85 -7.80 10.99
CA PHE A 6 -2.42 -8.09 11.01
C PHE A 6 -2.24 -9.57 11.26
N GLU A 7 -1.55 -10.24 10.35
CA GLU A 7 -1.23 -11.66 10.44
C GLU A 7 0.28 -11.81 10.50
N LEU A 8 0.77 -12.56 11.48
CA LEU A 8 2.19 -12.79 11.73
C LEU A 8 2.49 -14.27 11.59
N ASP A 9 3.32 -14.62 10.61
CA ASP A 9 3.76 -15.97 10.37
C ASP A 9 5.27 -16.07 10.59
N ALA A 10 5.72 -17.07 11.35
CA ALA A 10 7.14 -17.36 11.49
C ALA A 10 7.68 -17.92 10.16
N VAL A 11 8.78 -17.36 9.68
CA VAL A 11 9.47 -17.77 8.45
C VAL A 11 10.95 -17.94 8.74
N GLY A 12 11.33 -19.14 9.17
CA GLY A 12 12.69 -19.39 9.66
C GLY A 12 12.97 -18.57 10.91
N ASP A 13 14.03 -17.76 10.86
CA ASP A 13 14.40 -16.82 11.93
C ASP A 13 13.70 -15.45 11.80
N ASP A 14 12.95 -15.22 10.73
CA ASP A 14 12.22 -13.98 10.45
C ASP A 14 10.71 -14.11 10.69
N VAL A 15 10.00 -12.98 10.63
CA VAL A 15 8.53 -12.92 10.69
C VAL A 15 7.98 -12.26 9.43
N ARG A 16 7.04 -12.94 8.77
CA ARG A 16 6.22 -12.31 7.73
C ARG A 16 5.03 -11.63 8.38
N LEU A 17 4.94 -10.31 8.21
CA LEU A 17 3.77 -9.52 8.54
C LEU A 17 2.91 -9.30 7.29
N THR A 18 1.66 -9.76 7.33
CA THR A 18 0.64 -9.46 6.32
C THR A 18 -0.36 -8.47 6.90
N VAL A 19 -0.51 -7.30 6.26
CA VAL A 19 -1.53 -6.30 6.61
C VAL A 19 -2.63 -6.32 5.57
N THR A 20 -3.85 -6.63 5.99
CA THR A 20 -5.03 -6.63 5.10
C THR A 20 -6.01 -5.54 5.52
N GLN A 21 -6.21 -4.56 4.66
CA GLN A 21 -7.23 -3.52 4.84
C GLN A 21 -8.48 -3.85 4.03
N ARG A 22 -9.66 -3.79 4.65
CA ARG A 22 -10.96 -4.10 4.04
C ARG A 22 -11.97 -2.98 4.27
N ARG A 23 -13.06 -3.04 3.49
CA ARG A 23 -14.24 -2.15 3.60
C ARG A 23 -13.89 -0.65 3.48
N LEU A 24 -13.10 -0.30 2.46
CA LEU A 24 -12.67 1.07 2.18
C LEU A 24 -13.63 1.89 1.29
N GLY A 25 -14.72 1.30 0.81
CA GLY A 25 -15.60 1.94 -0.17
C GLY A 25 -15.00 1.91 -1.59
N GLU A 26 -15.48 2.79 -2.46
CA GLU A 26 -15.21 2.77 -3.92
C GLU A 26 -14.42 3.99 -4.42
N ASP A 27 -13.88 4.80 -3.52
CA ASP A 27 -13.11 6.00 -3.87
C ASP A 27 -11.61 5.68 -4.03
N PRO A 28 -11.02 5.84 -5.24
CA PRO A 28 -9.60 5.59 -5.47
C PRO A 28 -8.67 6.49 -4.65
N ALA A 29 -9.08 7.72 -4.33
CA ALA A 29 -8.29 8.61 -3.50
C ALA A 29 -8.18 8.06 -2.06
N THR A 30 -9.29 7.57 -1.51
CA THR A 30 -9.30 6.85 -0.23
C THR A 30 -8.40 5.61 -0.27
N TRP A 31 -8.42 4.83 -1.34
CA TRP A 31 -7.54 3.65 -1.47
C TRP A 31 -6.07 4.04 -1.51
N ALA A 32 -5.72 5.08 -2.27
CA ALA A 32 -4.35 5.58 -2.38
C ALA A 32 -3.81 6.08 -1.04
N ASN A 33 -4.62 6.86 -0.33
CA ASN A 33 -4.27 7.38 0.99
C ASN A 33 -3.99 6.25 1.99
N VAL A 34 -4.88 5.26 2.04
CA VAL A 34 -4.75 4.14 2.98
C VAL A 34 -3.57 3.22 2.61
N ALA A 35 -3.40 2.90 1.33
CA ALA A 35 -2.28 2.09 0.86
C ALA A 35 -0.94 2.80 1.10
N GLY A 36 -0.85 4.09 0.79
CA GLY A 36 0.34 4.90 1.03
C GLY A 36 0.67 5.01 2.51
N GLY A 37 -0.35 5.13 3.37
CA GLY A 37 -0.20 5.19 4.82
C GLY A 37 0.38 3.89 5.36
N TRP A 38 -0.20 2.74 4.99
CA TRP A 38 0.30 1.44 5.41
C TRP A 38 1.72 1.17 4.90
N HIS A 39 2.00 1.48 3.64
CA HIS A 39 3.34 1.34 3.08
C HIS A 39 4.36 2.17 3.88
N THR A 40 4.06 3.43 4.16
CA THR A 40 4.95 4.32 4.92
C THR A 40 5.18 3.80 6.33
N HIS A 41 4.12 3.35 7.01
CA HIS A 41 4.25 2.75 8.35
C HIS A 41 5.10 1.48 8.35
N LEU A 42 4.96 0.62 7.32
CA LEU A 42 5.74 -0.61 7.20
C LEU A 42 7.22 -0.32 6.90
N ALA A 43 7.53 0.69 6.08
CA ALA A 43 8.90 1.14 5.85
C ALA A 43 9.56 1.66 7.15
N ILE A 44 8.83 2.47 7.93
CA ILE A 44 9.31 2.96 9.23
C ILE A 44 9.49 1.80 10.22
N LEU A 45 8.58 0.82 10.22
CA LEU A 45 8.70 -0.36 11.07
C LEU A 45 9.96 -1.16 10.72
N GLU A 46 10.21 -1.41 9.44
CA GLU A 46 11.40 -2.10 8.96
C GLU A 46 12.68 -1.36 9.39
N ASP A 47 12.76 -0.04 9.21
CA ASP A 47 13.91 0.75 9.64
C ASP A 47 14.15 0.62 11.15
N ARG A 48 13.10 0.67 11.96
CA ARG A 48 13.21 0.50 13.42
C ARG A 48 13.69 -0.90 13.81
N LEU A 49 13.19 -1.94 13.14
CA LEU A 49 13.61 -3.32 13.40
C LEU A 49 15.07 -3.55 13.01
N LEU A 50 15.56 -2.86 11.98
CA LEU A 50 16.94 -2.94 11.50
C LEU A 50 17.88 -1.92 12.14
N GLY A 51 17.41 -1.14 13.12
CA GLY A 51 18.21 -0.13 13.83
C GLY A 51 18.62 1.07 12.98
N ARG A 52 17.91 1.33 11.88
CA ARG A 52 18.11 2.50 11.00
C ARG A 52 17.25 3.68 11.46
N VAL A 53 17.66 4.89 11.08
CA VAL A 53 16.87 6.11 11.33
C VAL A 53 15.82 6.24 10.22
N PRO A 54 14.51 6.22 10.53
CA PRO A 54 13.47 6.35 9.52
C PRO A 54 13.38 7.78 8.99
N ALA A 55 12.97 7.90 7.73
CA ALA A 55 12.61 9.19 7.13
C ALA A 55 11.38 9.81 7.85
N PRO A 56 11.23 11.15 7.82
CA PRO A 56 10.01 11.80 8.26
C PRO A 56 8.80 11.29 7.48
N PHE A 57 7.70 11.01 8.18
CA PHE A 57 6.52 10.34 7.60
C PHE A 57 6.02 11.01 6.31
N PHE A 58 5.70 12.31 6.35
CA PHE A 58 5.13 13.00 5.18
C PHE A 58 6.08 13.05 3.99
N THR A 59 7.39 13.19 4.24
CA THR A 59 8.42 13.15 3.20
C THR A 59 8.45 11.81 2.46
N ALA A 60 8.24 10.69 3.16
CA ALA A 60 8.14 9.38 2.54
C ALA A 60 6.75 9.13 1.92
N PHE A 61 5.68 9.60 2.58
CA PHE A 61 4.30 9.31 2.23
C PHE A 61 3.84 9.94 0.91
N GLU A 62 4.11 11.23 0.69
CA GLU A 62 3.62 11.99 -0.48
C GLU A 62 3.93 11.30 -1.83
N PRO A 63 5.18 10.92 -2.15
CA PRO A 63 5.46 10.23 -3.41
C PRO A 63 4.85 8.82 -3.48
N ILE A 64 4.68 8.15 -2.34
CA ILE A 64 4.09 6.80 -2.28
C ILE A 64 2.57 6.87 -2.54
N GLU A 65 1.87 7.82 -1.93
CA GLU A 65 0.43 8.04 -2.15
C GLU A 65 0.15 8.36 -3.62
N ALA A 66 0.96 9.23 -4.23
CA ALA A 66 0.84 9.55 -5.66
C ALA A 66 0.98 8.30 -6.54
N ALA A 67 1.97 7.45 -6.27
CA ALA A 67 2.17 6.19 -7.00
C ALA A 67 1.00 5.20 -6.85
N TYR A 68 0.38 5.13 -5.66
CA TYR A 68 -0.83 4.33 -5.48
C TYR A 68 -2.03 4.92 -6.20
N LEU A 69 -2.19 6.24 -6.21
CA LEU A 69 -3.27 6.90 -6.92
C LEU A 69 -3.19 6.63 -8.42
N GLU A 70 -2.01 6.76 -9.01
CA GLU A 70 -1.75 6.40 -10.42
C GLU A 70 -2.07 4.93 -10.71
N ARG A 71 -1.83 4.04 -9.74
CA ARG A 71 -2.15 2.61 -9.88
C ARG A 71 -3.65 2.31 -9.78
N PHE A 72 -4.37 3.04 -8.94
CA PHE A 72 -5.80 2.77 -8.67
C PHE A 72 -6.74 3.50 -9.64
N VAL A 73 -6.31 4.60 -10.23
CA VAL A 73 -7.05 5.29 -11.27
C VAL A 73 -6.59 4.74 -12.63
N PRO A 74 -7.41 3.97 -13.35
CA PRO A 74 -7.02 3.51 -14.68
C PRO A 74 -6.84 4.73 -15.59
N THR A 75 -5.72 4.82 -16.29
CA THR A 75 -5.61 5.75 -17.41
C THR A 75 -6.70 5.38 -18.43
N ALA A 76 -7.58 6.33 -18.77
CA ALA A 76 -8.57 6.14 -19.83
C ALA A 76 -7.84 5.80 -21.14
N GLY A 77 -7.78 4.53 -21.51
CA GLY A 77 -7.00 4.10 -22.67
C GLY A 77 -6.71 2.60 -22.85
N ALA A 78 -7.12 1.71 -21.95
CA ALA A 78 -7.08 0.27 -22.24
C ALA A 78 -8.32 -0.14 -23.06
N VAL A 79 -8.40 0.34 -24.30
CA VAL A 79 -9.26 -0.28 -25.32
C VAL A 79 -8.77 -1.71 -25.47
N ARG A 80 -9.62 -2.68 -25.16
CA ARG A 80 -9.42 -4.07 -25.59
C ARG A 80 -9.62 -4.09 -27.10
N GLU A 81 -8.57 -3.78 -27.86
CA GLU A 81 -8.52 -4.19 -29.26
C GLU A 81 -8.38 -5.71 -29.29
N GLY A 82 -9.39 -6.35 -29.86
CA GLY A 82 -9.51 -7.79 -29.98
C GLY A 82 -10.83 -8.18 -30.62
N GLY A 83 -11.16 -7.58 -31.78
CA GLY A 83 -11.72 -8.39 -32.87
C GLY A 83 -10.61 -9.35 -33.32
N GLU A 84 -10.83 -10.53 -33.86
CA GLU A 84 -11.89 -11.16 -34.67
C GLU A 84 -11.46 -12.65 -34.77
N PRO A 85 -12.09 -13.54 -35.55
CA PRO A 85 -13.40 -13.48 -36.21
C PRO A 85 -14.43 -14.47 -35.65
#